data_AF-L8TSE1-F1
#
_entry.id   AF-L8TSE1-F1
#
_cell.length_a   1.000
_cell.length_b   1.000
_cell.length_c   1.000
_cell.angle_alpha   90.00
_cell.angle_beta   90.00
_cell.angle_gamma   90.00
#
_symmetry.space_group_name_H-M   'P 1'
#
loop_
_entity.id
_entity.type
_entity.pdbx_description
1 polymer ?
#
loop_
_entity_poly.entity_id
_entity_poly.type
_entity_poly.pdbx_seq_one_letter_code
_entity_poly.pdbx_strand_id
1 'polypeptide(L)'
;MPFWYFAGMDLKSCGYCKETVDLSTGPHIHDPKICKKCGQTLPAEAYDRWPSSADGRRHVCSQCVTDESAAGRAQRVIEKDKQFRDDKQKLKEHRYRWTRRIVQRSPDPIFRWALLDPQGQEVSKEQALQDIDIAENLEPDDYPIY
;
A
#
# COMPACT_ATOMS: atom_id res chain seq x y z
N MET A 1 39.92 -24.87 9.97
CA MET A 1 39.76 -23.41 10.11
C MET A 1 38.76 -23.16 11.22
N PRO A 2 39.17 -22.64 12.40
CA PRO A 2 38.22 -22.30 13.45
C PRO A 2 37.52 -20.98 13.07
N PHE A 3 36.21 -21.03 12.91
CA PHE A 3 35.37 -19.84 12.85
C PHE A 3 35.38 -19.19 14.23
N TRP A 4 36.08 -18.07 14.36
CA TRP A 4 36.02 -17.23 15.54
C TRP A 4 34.60 -16.65 15.63
N TYR A 5 33.78 -17.18 16.54
CA TYR A 5 32.57 -16.49 16.98
C TYR A 5 33.01 -15.25 17.76
N PHE A 6 33.00 -14.09 17.10
CA PHE A 6 32.95 -12.82 17.82
C PHE A 6 31.62 -12.82 18.58
N ALA A 7 31.69 -13.01 19.90
CA ALA A 7 30.60 -12.66 20.81
C ALA A 7 30.47 -11.12 20.77
N GLY A 8 29.80 -10.62 19.74
CA GLY A 8 29.42 -9.22 19.66
C GLY A 8 28.40 -8.95 20.75
N MET A 9 28.72 -8.01 21.64
CA MET A 9 27.75 -7.48 22.60
C MET A 9 26.65 -6.77 21.81
N ASP A 10 25.46 -7.36 21.72
CA ASP A 10 24.28 -6.77 21.08
C ASP A 10 23.66 -5.71 22.00
N LEU A 11 24.41 -4.62 22.19
CA LEU A 11 24.01 -3.44 22.95
C LEU A 11 23.02 -2.63 22.13
N LYS A 12 21.76 -2.55 22.59
CA LYS A 12 20.76 -1.64 22.02
C LYS A 12 20.32 -0.62 23.06
N SER A 13 20.01 0.60 22.63
CA SER A 13 19.37 1.58 23.50
C SER A 13 17.88 1.28 23.62
N CYS A 14 17.38 1.19 24.84
CA CYS A 14 15.97 1.05 25.11
C CYS A 14 15.28 2.41 24.94
N GLY A 15 14.38 2.52 23.96
CA GLY A 15 13.61 3.74 23.72
C GLY A 15 12.65 4.13 24.85
N TYR A 16 12.44 3.25 25.85
CA TYR A 16 11.56 3.50 26.99
C TYR A 16 12.32 4.05 28.21
N CYS A 17 13.29 3.30 28.77
CA CYS A 17 14.10 3.78 29.90
C CYS A 17 15.33 4.61 29.49
N LYS A 18 15.67 4.66 28.19
CA LYS A 18 16.87 5.31 27.64
C LYS A 18 18.20 4.67 28.10
N GLU A 19 18.15 3.48 28.69
CA GLU A 19 19.34 2.73 29.08
C GLU A 19 19.87 1.90 27.90
N THR A 20 21.17 1.65 27.89
CA THR A 20 21.80 0.67 26.99
C THR A 20 21.67 -0.71 27.60
N VAL A 21 21.02 -1.62 26.89
CA VAL A 21 20.74 -2.97 27.35
C VAL A 21 21.41 -3.98 26.45
N ASP A 22 22.01 -4.99 27.07
CA ASP A 22 22.59 -6.12 26.38
C ASP A 22 21.51 -7.17 26.15
N LEU A 23 21.16 -7.41 24.89
CA LEU A 23 20.12 -8.37 24.53
C LEU A 23 20.56 -9.83 24.70
N SER A 24 21.86 -10.09 24.94
CA SER A 24 22.37 -11.44 25.18
C SER A 24 22.06 -11.97 26.57
N THR A 25 21.81 -11.09 27.55
CA THR A 25 21.54 -11.45 28.96
C THR A 25 20.07 -11.73 29.26
N GLY A 26 19.16 -11.45 28.32
CA GLY A 26 17.74 -11.77 28.45
C GLY A 26 16.81 -10.69 27.89
N PRO A 27 15.49 -10.95 27.84
CA PRO A 27 14.53 -10.00 27.30
C PRO A 27 14.33 -8.82 28.26
N HIS A 28 14.68 -7.61 27.80
CA HIS A 28 14.49 -6.37 28.54
C HIS A 28 13.04 -5.88 28.46
N ILE A 29 12.13 -6.49 29.23
CA ILE A 29 10.69 -6.20 29.17
C ILE A 29 10.32 -5.17 30.23
N HIS A 30 9.65 -4.08 29.82
CA HIS A 30 9.00 -3.16 30.74
C HIS A 30 7.52 -3.50 30.91
N ASP A 31 7.14 -3.83 32.14
CA ASP A 31 5.75 -3.99 32.55
C ASP A 31 5.53 -3.23 33.89
N PRO A 32 4.63 -2.23 33.95
CA PRO A 32 3.72 -1.75 32.90
C PRO A 32 4.35 -0.72 31.93
N LYS A 33 3.77 -0.61 30.72
CA LYS A 33 4.23 0.31 29.67
C LYS A 33 3.12 1.30 29.28
N ILE A 34 3.49 2.52 28.93
CA ILE A 34 2.55 3.56 28.47
C ILE A 34 2.49 3.58 26.94
N CYS A 35 1.29 3.49 26.38
CA CYS A 35 1.09 3.59 24.93
C CYS A 35 1.32 5.04 24.47
N LYS A 36 2.22 5.25 23.52
CA LYS A 36 2.52 6.59 22.98
C LYS A 36 1.32 7.26 22.29
N LYS A 37 0.34 6.48 21.83
CA LYS A 37 -0.82 6.96 21.09
C LYS A 37 -2.03 7.27 21.97
N CYS A 38 -2.48 6.30 22.76
CA CYS A 38 -3.66 6.48 23.63
C CYS A 38 -3.31 6.94 25.05
N GLY A 39 -2.02 6.94 25.44
CA GLY A 39 -1.57 7.36 26.77
C GLY A 39 -1.91 6.38 27.90
N GLN A 40 -2.56 5.25 27.60
CA GLN A 40 -2.94 4.27 28.61
C GLN A 40 -1.74 3.43 29.06
N THR A 41 -1.69 3.15 30.35
CA THR A 41 -0.75 2.22 30.97
C THR A 41 -1.30 0.81 30.83
N LEU A 42 -0.62 -0.02 30.05
CA LEU A 42 -1.04 -1.38 29.70
C LEU A 42 0.09 -2.37 30.00
N PRO A 43 -0.24 -3.66 30.23
CA PRO A 43 0.76 -4.69 30.41
C PRO A 43 1.58 -4.89 29.14
N ALA A 44 2.78 -5.44 29.27
CA ALA A 44 3.67 -5.67 28.12
C ALA A 44 3.01 -6.56 27.05
N GLU A 45 2.12 -7.47 27.46
CA GLU A 45 1.36 -8.36 26.58
C GLU A 45 0.44 -7.63 25.59
N ALA A 46 -0.03 -6.42 25.94
CA ALA A 46 -0.89 -5.63 25.06
C ALA A 46 -0.14 -5.01 23.86
N TYR A 47 1.19 -5.15 23.81
CA TYR A 47 2.05 -4.62 22.75
C TYR A 47 2.62 -5.76 21.90
N ASP A 48 2.47 -5.63 20.57
CA ASP A 48 2.99 -6.60 19.62
C ASP A 48 4.51 -6.68 19.63
N ARG A 49 5.03 -7.86 19.29
CA ARG A 49 6.48 -8.11 19.18
C ARG A 49 7.10 -7.26 18.07
N TRP A 50 8.25 -6.66 18.38
CA TRP A 50 9.02 -5.82 17.46
C TRP A 50 10.52 -6.09 17.63
N PRO A 51 11.11 -6.99 16.83
CA PRO A 51 12.49 -7.47 17.01
C PRO A 51 13.57 -6.37 16.94
N SER A 52 13.28 -5.26 16.26
CA SER A 52 14.19 -4.13 16.16
C SER A 52 14.17 -3.22 17.39
N SER A 53 13.19 -3.34 18.29
CA SER A 53 13.22 -2.62 19.57
C SER A 53 14.04 -3.39 20.60
N ALA A 54 14.73 -2.66 21.49
CA ALA A 54 15.48 -3.26 22.59
C ALA A 54 14.57 -3.98 23.61
N ASP A 55 13.34 -3.48 23.79
CA ASP A 55 12.34 -4.14 24.64
C ASP A 55 11.58 -5.27 23.95
N GLY A 56 11.91 -5.53 22.67
CA GLY A 56 11.26 -6.54 21.84
C GLY A 56 9.78 -6.26 21.55
N ARG A 57 9.25 -5.07 21.86
CA ARG A 57 7.83 -4.72 21.72
C ARG A 57 7.60 -3.32 21.15
N ARG A 58 6.46 -3.10 20.50
CA ARG A 58 6.10 -1.77 19.98
C ARG A 58 5.86 -0.75 21.10
N HIS A 59 6.04 0.54 20.81
CA HIS A 59 5.66 1.64 21.71
C HIS A 59 4.16 1.99 21.67
N VAL A 60 3.42 1.37 20.75
CA VAL A 60 1.99 1.55 20.51
C VAL A 60 1.29 0.23 20.79
N CYS A 61 0.17 0.26 21.50
CA CYS A 61 -0.59 -0.95 21.83
C CYS A 61 -1.24 -1.58 20.58
N SER A 62 -1.51 -2.88 20.64
CA SER A 62 -2.10 -3.68 19.56
C SER A 62 -3.43 -3.11 19.04
N GLN A 63 -4.28 -2.60 19.93
CA GLN A 63 -5.55 -1.94 19.56
C GLN A 63 -5.30 -0.72 18.66
N CYS A 64 -4.42 0.19 19.10
CA CYS A 64 -4.07 1.39 18.35
C CYS A 64 -3.46 1.07 16.97
N VAL A 65 -2.67 0.00 16.87
CA VAL A 65 -2.10 -0.47 15.59
C VAL A 65 -3.20 -1.03 14.68
N THR A 66 -4.13 -1.79 15.24
CA THR A 66 -5.26 -2.36 14.51
C THR A 66 -6.16 -1.25 13.96
N ASP A 67 -6.46 -0.24 14.76
CA ASP A 67 -7.28 0.91 14.36
C ASP A 67 -6.62 1.71 13.22
N GLU A 68 -5.30 1.96 13.29
CA GLU A 68 -4.58 2.60 12.19
C GLU A 68 -4.63 1.78 10.91
N SER A 69 -4.43 0.47 11.05
CA SER A 69 -4.49 -0.42 9.90
C SER A 69 -5.89 -0.44 9.28
N ALA A 70 -6.94 -0.39 10.10
CA ALA A 70 -8.33 -0.35 9.65
C ALA A 70 -8.66 0.98 8.96
N ALA A 71 -8.27 2.10 9.56
CA ALA A 71 -8.43 3.43 8.96
C ALA A 71 -7.66 3.53 7.63
N GLY A 72 -6.42 3.05 7.58
CA GLY A 72 -5.62 3.02 6.36
C GLY A 72 -6.22 2.14 5.27
N ARG A 73 -6.81 0.98 5.63
CA ARG A 73 -7.56 0.14 4.68
C ARG A 73 -8.78 0.87 4.14
N ALA A 74 -9.56 1.53 5.00
CA ALA A 74 -10.74 2.28 4.58
C ALA A 74 -10.38 3.43 3.62
N GLN A 75 -9.32 4.19 3.92
CA GLN A 75 -8.83 5.26 3.05
C GLN A 75 -8.43 4.74 1.66
N ARG A 76 -7.70 3.62 1.59
CA ARG A 76 -7.32 3.02 0.30
C ARG A 76 -8.53 2.57 -0.52
N VAL A 77 -9.60 2.10 0.13
CA VAL A 77 -10.85 1.74 -0.57
C VAL A 77 -11.51 2.99 -1.15
N ILE A 78 -11.59 4.08 -0.37
CA ILE A 78 -12.15 5.36 -0.83
C ILE A 78 -11.33 5.93 -2.00
N GLU A 79 -10.01 5.92 -1.88
CA GLU A 79 -9.10 6.41 -2.92
C GLU A 79 -9.22 5.60 -4.21
N LYS A 80 -9.28 4.26 -4.11
CA LYS A 80 -9.52 3.39 -5.27
C LYS A 80 -10.88 3.62 -5.92
N ASP A 81 -11.93 3.84 -5.13
CA ASP A 81 -13.26 4.16 -5.67
C ASP A 81 -13.24 5.50 -6.40
N LYS A 82 -12.58 6.52 -5.82
CA LYS A 82 -12.39 7.81 -6.48
C LYS A 82 -11.64 7.65 -7.81
N GLN A 83 -10.51 6.94 -7.80
CA GLN A 83 -9.75 6.67 -9.02
C GLN A 83 -10.59 5.96 -10.08
N PHE A 84 -11.41 4.98 -9.68
CA PHE A 84 -12.27 4.27 -10.62
C PHE A 84 -13.33 5.19 -11.25
N ARG A 85 -13.89 6.12 -10.49
CA ARG A 85 -14.85 7.11 -11.01
C ARG A 85 -14.17 8.08 -11.97
N ASP A 86 -12.99 8.58 -11.60
CA ASP A 86 -12.22 9.52 -12.41
C ASP A 86 -11.78 8.86 -13.73
N ASP A 87 -11.24 7.63 -13.68
CA ASP A 87 -10.89 6.85 -14.87
C ASP A 87 -12.09 6.64 -15.80
N LYS A 88 -13.25 6.28 -15.21
CA LYS A 88 -14.47 6.05 -15.99
C LYS A 88 -14.95 7.34 -16.66
N GLN A 89 -14.80 8.47 -15.99
CA GLN A 89 -15.13 9.78 -16.54
C GLN A 89 -14.17 10.14 -17.69
N LYS A 90 -12.86 10.00 -17.51
CA LYS A 90 -11.85 10.21 -18.56
C LYS A 90 -12.13 9.37 -19.81
N LEU A 91 -12.37 8.08 -19.64
CA LEU A 91 -12.71 7.18 -20.75
C LEU A 91 -13.95 7.68 -21.51
N LYS A 92 -14.98 8.17 -20.81
CA LYS A 92 -16.19 8.69 -21.43
C LYS A 92 -15.93 9.98 -22.22
N GLU A 93 -15.11 10.89 -21.70
CA GLU A 93 -14.75 12.16 -22.34
C GLU A 93 -14.00 11.92 -23.66
N HIS A 94 -13.09 10.95 -23.67
CA HIS A 94 -12.33 10.55 -24.86
C HIS A 94 -13.08 9.52 -25.73
N ARG A 95 -14.40 9.39 -25.57
CA ARG A 95 -15.27 8.53 -26.40
C ARG A 95 -14.96 7.03 -26.37
N TYR A 96 -14.20 6.56 -25.38
CA TYR A 96 -14.06 5.12 -25.14
C TYR A 96 -15.39 4.55 -24.65
N ARG A 97 -15.74 3.36 -25.12
CA ARG A 97 -17.00 2.71 -24.75
C ARG A 97 -16.83 1.24 -24.46
N TRP A 98 -17.47 0.78 -23.40
CA TRP A 98 -17.59 -0.64 -23.11
C TRP A 98 -18.69 -1.26 -23.98
N THR A 99 -18.36 -2.34 -24.67
CA THR A 99 -19.33 -3.11 -25.46
C THR A 99 -19.28 -4.59 -25.09
N ARG A 100 -20.43 -5.26 -25.15
CA ARG A 100 -20.48 -6.73 -25.00
C ARG A 100 -20.20 -7.39 -26.34
N ARG A 101 -19.15 -8.20 -26.39
CA ARG A 101 -18.78 -9.03 -27.55
C ARG A 101 -19.06 -10.49 -27.25
N ILE A 102 -19.52 -11.22 -28.27
CA ILE A 102 -19.74 -12.67 -28.20
C ILE A 102 -18.40 -13.35 -28.52
N VAL A 103 -17.91 -14.18 -27.59
CA VAL A 103 -16.65 -14.92 -27.73
C VAL A 103 -16.89 -16.27 -28.37
N GLN A 104 -17.96 -16.96 -27.97
CA GLN A 104 -18.36 -18.26 -28.52
C GLN A 104 -19.84 -18.22 -28.88
N ARG A 105 -20.18 -18.72 -30.08
CA ARG A 105 -21.57 -18.78 -30.60
C ARG A 105 -22.24 -20.14 -30.37
N SER A 106 -21.69 -20.98 -29.50
CA SER A 106 -22.27 -22.28 -29.12
C SER A 106 -23.58 -22.08 -28.32
N PRO A 107 -24.39 -23.12 -28.04
CA PRO A 107 -25.78 -22.96 -27.59
C PRO A 107 -25.96 -22.06 -26.35
N ASP A 108 -24.91 -21.93 -25.53
CA ASP A 108 -24.77 -20.87 -24.53
C ASP A 108 -23.73 -19.82 -24.97
N PRO A 109 -24.17 -18.63 -25.43
CA PRO A 109 -23.25 -17.59 -25.87
C PRO A 109 -22.46 -17.02 -24.68
N ILE A 110 -21.13 -17.15 -24.75
CA ILE A 110 -20.22 -16.54 -23.77
C ILE A 110 -19.93 -15.10 -24.22
N PHE A 111 -20.21 -14.15 -23.34
CA PHE A 111 -19.92 -12.74 -23.58
C PHE A 111 -18.67 -12.30 -22.83
N ARG A 112 -17.91 -11.40 -23.45
CA ARG A 112 -16.89 -10.61 -22.76
C ARG A 112 -17.17 -9.13 -22.94
N TRP A 113 -16.83 -8.35 -21.94
CA TRP A 113 -16.76 -6.90 -22.08
C TRP A 113 -15.46 -6.53 -22.77
N ALA A 114 -15.56 -5.73 -23.82
CA ALA A 114 -14.41 -5.15 -24.52
C ALA A 114 -14.52 -3.63 -24.46
N LEU A 115 -13.43 -2.97 -24.13
CA LEU A 115 -13.31 -1.51 -24.23
C LEU A 115 -12.93 -1.16 -25.66
N LEU A 116 -13.72 -0.31 -26.30
CA LEU A 116 -13.46 0.17 -27.65
C LEU A 116 -12.93 1.59 -27.60
N ASP A 117 -11.92 1.86 -28.41
CA ASP A 117 -11.40 3.19 -28.68
C ASP A 117 -12.35 4.01 -29.59
N PRO A 118 -12.06 5.30 -29.85
CA PRO A 118 -12.85 6.13 -30.76
C PRO A 118 -12.91 5.59 -32.20
N GLN A 119 -11.93 4.78 -32.61
CA GLN A 119 -11.82 4.17 -33.93
C GLN A 119 -12.55 2.82 -34.02
N GLY A 120 -13.06 2.30 -32.90
CA GLY A 120 -13.77 1.03 -32.78
C GLY A 120 -12.87 -0.19 -32.56
N GLN A 121 -11.58 -0.01 -32.29
CA GLN A 121 -10.63 -1.08 -31.96
C GLN A 121 -10.72 -1.48 -30.48
N GLU A 122 -10.48 -2.75 -30.19
CA GLU A 122 -10.46 -3.25 -28.82
C GLU A 122 -9.12 -2.93 -28.15
N VAL A 123 -9.18 -2.26 -27.00
CA VAL A 123 -8.01 -1.86 -26.21
C VAL A 123 -8.17 -2.27 -24.75
N SER A 124 -7.06 -2.41 -24.03
CA SER A 124 -7.10 -2.59 -22.58
C SER A 124 -7.42 -1.28 -21.87
N LYS A 125 -7.84 -1.34 -20.61
CA LYS A 125 -8.09 -0.14 -19.81
C LYS A 125 -6.81 0.68 -19.64
N GLU A 126 -5.70 0.00 -19.40
CA GLU A 126 -4.39 0.62 -19.19
C GLU A 126 -3.90 1.33 -20.46
N GLN A 127 -4.04 0.68 -21.62
CA GLN A 127 -3.69 1.29 -22.91
C GLN A 127 -4.55 2.52 -23.19
N ALA A 128 -5.86 2.43 -22.99
CA ALA A 128 -6.76 3.56 -23.21
C ALA A 128 -6.41 4.77 -22.33
N LEU A 129 -6.06 4.55 -21.05
CA LEU A 129 -5.63 5.64 -20.17
C LEU A 129 -4.28 6.22 -20.58
N GLN A 130 -3.34 5.39 -21.05
CA GLN A 130 -2.06 5.85 -21.56
C GLN A 130 -2.22 6.67 -22.85
N ASP A 131 -3.07 6.25 -23.77
CA ASP A 131 -3.35 6.99 -25.01
C ASP A 131 -4.00 8.35 -24.72
N ILE A 132 -4.85 8.42 -23.70
CA ILE A 132 -5.42 9.69 -23.21
C ILE A 132 -4.32 10.60 -22.67
N ASP A 133 -3.45 10.08 -21.81
CA ASP A 133 -2.35 10.85 -21.21
C ASP A 133 -1.37 11.38 -22.28
N ILE A 134 -1.07 10.56 -23.30
CA ILE A 134 -0.28 11.00 -24.46
C ILE A 134 -1.01 12.10 -25.23
N ALA A 135 -2.31 11.96 -25.48
CA ALA A 135 -3.09 12.97 -26.20
C ALA A 135 -3.23 14.30 -25.44
N GLU A 136 -3.32 14.25 -24.11
CA GLU A 136 -3.38 15.44 -23.24
C GLU A 136 -2.01 16.13 -23.10
N ASN A 137 -0.91 15.37 -23.15
CA ASN A 137 0.47 15.88 -22.97
C ASN A 137 1.27 16.05 -24.27
N LEU A 138 0.64 15.91 -25.45
CA LEU A 138 1.26 16.35 -26.70
C LEU A 138 1.41 17.88 -26.62
N GLU A 139 2.59 18.34 -26.23
CA GLU A 139 2.95 19.75 -26.32
C GLU A 139 2.66 20.22 -27.75
N PRO A 140 1.95 21.35 -27.93
CA PRO A 140 1.76 21.92 -29.25
C PRO A 140 3.15 22.21 -29.81
N ASP A 141 3.53 21.44 -30.83
CA ASP A 141 4.80 21.53 -31.51
C ASP A 141 5.03 22.99 -31.90
N ASP A 142 5.97 23.62 -31.20
CA ASP A 142 6.38 25.03 -31.32
C ASP A 142 7.26 25.18 -32.58
N TYR A 143 6.80 24.64 -33.71
CA TYR A 143 7.50 24.74 -34.99
C TYR A 143 7.13 26.06 -35.67
N PRO A 144 8.07 27.02 -35.76
CA PRO A 144 7.86 28.21 -36.57
C PRO A 144 7.74 27.80 -38.03
N ILE A 145 6.59 28.13 -38.62
CA ILE A 145 6.40 28.10 -40.07
C ILE A 145 7.35 29.14 -40.67
N TYR A 146 8.42 28.68 -41.32
CA TYR A 146 9.32 29.51 -42.13
C TYR A 146 8.96 29.43 -43.61
#